data_AF-A0A934LW05-F1
#
_entry.id   AF-A0A934LW05-F1
#
_cell.length_a   1.000
_cell.length_b   1.000
_cell.length_c   1.000
_cell.angle_alpha   90.00
_cell.angle_beta   90.00
_cell.angle_gamma   90.00
#
_symmetry.space_group_name_H-M   'P 1'
#
loop_
_entity.id
_entity.type
_entity.pdbx_description
1 polymer ?
#
loop_
_entity_poly.entity_id
_entity_poly.type
_entity_poly.pdbx_seq_one_letter_code
_entity_poly.pdbx_strand_id
1 'polypeptide(L)'
;MTADFDRQAAHRHFAVECFNQTWDLIDKANRTARDNEKMIGLSMASLWHWSQRKDCTPTNISVGCWLVSRVYALIGQADNARHYGQMCLEASHGDGVAPFYLGCAYEALARAEKVAGN
;
A
#
# COMPACT_ATOMS: atom_id res chain seq x y z
N MET A 1 35.14 -15.23 -0.71
CA MET A 1 34.02 -14.81 -1.57
C MET A 1 32.75 -14.99 -0.77
N THR A 2 32.15 -13.90 -0.30
CA THR A 2 30.79 -13.94 0.25
C THR A 2 29.83 -14.29 -0.88
N ALA A 3 28.88 -15.20 -0.65
CA ALA A 3 27.81 -15.44 -1.60
C ALA A 3 27.16 -14.10 -1.98
N ASP A 4 26.95 -13.87 -3.28
CA ASP A 4 26.30 -12.67 -3.75
C ASP A 4 24.85 -12.65 -3.23
N PHE A 5 24.42 -11.53 -2.64
CA PHE A 5 23.11 -11.44 -2.01
C PHE A 5 22.04 -11.17 -3.07
N ASP A 6 21.11 -12.13 -3.27
CA ASP A 6 20.01 -11.95 -4.21
C ASP A 6 18.99 -10.92 -3.70
N ARG A 7 19.21 -9.66 -4.10
CA ARG A 7 18.33 -8.54 -3.77
C ARG A 7 16.93 -8.72 -4.32
N GLN A 8 16.75 -9.33 -5.50
CA GLN A 8 15.42 -9.48 -6.10
C GLN A 8 14.59 -10.50 -5.33
N ALA A 9 15.20 -11.61 -4.89
CA ALA A 9 14.57 -12.55 -3.98
C ALA A 9 14.18 -11.87 -2.65
N ALA A 10 15.06 -11.02 -2.09
CA ALA A 10 14.76 -10.27 -0.88
C ALA A 10 13.59 -9.28 -1.06
N HIS A 11 13.58 -8.48 -2.14
CA HIS A 11 12.46 -7.58 -2.42
C HIS A 11 11.14 -8.32 -2.61
N ARG A 12 11.16 -9.48 -3.29
CA ARG A 12 9.96 -10.32 -3.42
C ARG A 12 9.46 -10.82 -2.07
N HIS A 13 10.36 -11.31 -1.23
CA HIS A 13 10.02 -11.81 0.11
C HIS A 13 9.38 -10.71 0.97
N PHE A 14 10.07 -9.60 1.14
CA PHE A 14 9.61 -8.51 2.02
C PHE A 14 8.39 -7.77 1.46
N ALA A 15 8.24 -7.66 0.13
CA ALA A 15 7.03 -7.08 -0.47
C ALA A 15 5.76 -7.82 -0.02
N VAL A 16 5.79 -9.15 -0.06
CA VAL A 16 4.65 -10.01 0.33
C VAL A 16 4.49 -10.08 1.84
N GLU A 17 5.60 -10.28 2.57
CA GLU A 17 5.57 -10.37 4.03
C GLU A 17 4.99 -9.09 4.65
N CYS A 18 5.50 -7.92 4.27
CA CYS A 18 5.02 -6.66 4.81
C CYS A 18 3.56 -6.38 4.42
N PHE A 19 3.13 -6.79 3.22
CA PHE A 19 1.73 -6.67 2.79
C PHE A 19 0.80 -7.47 3.72
N ASN A 20 1.12 -8.74 3.95
CA ASN A 20 0.31 -9.63 4.78
C ASN A 20 0.30 -9.17 6.24
N GLN A 21 1.46 -8.80 6.80
CA GLN A 21 1.51 -8.29 8.18
C GLN A 21 0.75 -6.96 8.35
N THR A 22 0.63 -6.15 7.28
CA THR A 22 -0.23 -4.96 7.32
C THR A 22 -1.69 -5.37 7.51
N TRP A 23 -2.16 -6.41 6.81
CA TRP A 23 -3.53 -6.93 6.98
C TRP A 23 -3.78 -7.51 8.36
N ASP A 24 -2.81 -8.24 8.93
CA ASP A 24 -2.92 -8.74 10.31
C ASP A 24 -3.15 -7.59 11.32
N LEU A 25 -2.54 -6.42 11.07
CA LEU A 25 -2.76 -5.22 11.89
C LEU A 25 -4.07 -4.50 11.57
N ILE A 26 -4.52 -4.49 10.31
CA ILE A 26 -5.81 -3.95 9.92
C ILE A 26 -6.94 -4.68 10.67
N ASP A 27 -6.86 -6.02 10.75
CA ASP A 27 -7.88 -6.88 11.33
C ASP A 27 -7.80 -7.01 12.87
N LYS A 28 -6.73 -6.47 13.48
CA LYS A 28 -6.54 -6.47 14.94
C LYS A 28 -7.56 -5.56 15.64
N ALA A 29 -8.47 -6.14 16.42
CA ALA A 29 -9.56 -5.43 17.10
C ALA A 29 -9.09 -4.30 18.05
N ASN A 30 -8.06 -4.55 18.86
CA ASN A 30 -7.55 -3.60 19.86
C ASN A 30 -6.20 -3.04 19.41
N ARG A 31 -6.17 -2.38 18.24
CA ARG A 31 -4.95 -1.79 17.69
C ARG A 31 -4.49 -0.59 18.53
N THR A 32 -3.24 -0.62 18.99
CA THR A 32 -2.61 0.46 19.77
C THR A 32 -2.00 1.52 18.85
N ALA A 33 -1.61 2.68 19.41
CA ALA A 33 -0.84 3.68 18.66
C ALA A 33 0.47 3.12 18.08
N ARG A 34 1.16 2.24 18.83
CA ARG A 34 2.37 1.57 18.34
C ARG A 34 2.06 0.61 17.18
N ASP A 35 0.93 -0.08 17.24
CA ASP A 35 0.49 -0.93 16.13
C ASP A 35 0.14 -0.08 14.88
N ASN A 36 -0.45 1.11 15.06
CA ASN A 36 -0.71 2.05 13.96
C ASN A 36 0.60 2.47 13.26
N GLU A 37 1.62 2.86 14.03
CA GLU A 37 2.93 3.22 13.47
C GLU A 37 3.57 2.03 12.73
N LYS A 38 3.45 0.82 13.30
CA LYS A 38 3.94 -0.39 12.64
C LYS A 38 3.18 -0.67 11.33
N MET A 39 1.87 -0.46 11.30
CA MET A 39 1.02 -0.63 10.13
C MET A 39 1.40 0.34 9.00
N ILE A 40 1.68 1.60 9.34
CA ILE A 40 2.23 2.59 8.41
C ILE A 40 3.56 2.08 7.83
N GLY A 41 4.52 1.73 8.69
CA GLY A 41 5.83 1.25 8.27
C GLY A 41 5.78 0.04 7.35
N LEU A 42 4.97 -0.97 7.68
CA LEU A 42 4.82 -2.19 6.88
C LEU A 42 4.16 -1.91 5.53
N SER A 43 3.11 -1.09 5.48
CA SER A 43 2.43 -0.77 4.22
C SER A 43 3.36 -0.03 3.26
N MET A 44 4.13 0.94 3.76
CA MET A 44 5.12 1.68 2.97
C MET A 44 6.30 0.79 2.55
N ALA A 45 6.79 -0.08 3.44
CA ALA A 45 7.84 -1.03 3.11
C ALA A 45 7.39 -2.00 2.00
N SER A 46 6.16 -2.50 2.07
CA SER A 46 5.60 -3.36 1.02
C SER A 46 5.58 -2.65 -0.33
N LEU A 47 5.03 -1.42 -0.39
CA LEU A 47 5.00 -0.61 -1.61
C LEU A 47 6.41 -0.36 -2.15
N TRP A 48 7.35 0.01 -1.27
CA TRP A 48 8.74 0.23 -1.66
C TRP A 48 9.35 -1.05 -2.23
N HIS A 49 9.28 -2.18 -1.53
CA HIS A 49 9.83 -3.45 -2.02
C HIS A 49 9.20 -3.88 -3.36
N TRP A 50 7.89 -3.69 -3.56
CA TRP A 50 7.26 -3.91 -4.86
C TRP A 50 7.89 -3.05 -5.96
N SER A 51 8.11 -1.76 -5.72
CA SER A 51 8.71 -0.84 -6.69
C SER A 51 10.16 -1.19 -7.09
N GLN A 52 10.88 -1.96 -6.26
CA GLN A 52 12.26 -2.36 -6.54
C GLN A 52 12.37 -3.65 -7.37
N ARG A 53 11.24 -4.31 -7.65
CA ARG A 53 11.23 -5.57 -8.40
C ARG A 53 11.23 -5.33 -9.90
N LYS A 54 11.98 -6.15 -10.64
CA LYS A 54 12.01 -6.11 -12.12
C LYS A 54 10.67 -6.47 -12.76
N ASP A 55 9.86 -7.26 -12.08
CA ASP A 55 8.52 -7.68 -12.52
C ASP A 55 7.39 -6.79 -11.96
N CYS A 56 7.73 -5.60 -11.45
CA CYS A 56 6.74 -4.66 -10.96
C CYS A 56 5.91 -4.07 -12.11
N THR A 57 4.59 -4.17 -11.99
CA THR A 57 3.63 -3.63 -12.95
C THR A 57 2.87 -2.44 -12.35
N PRO A 58 2.20 -1.61 -13.16
CA PRO A 58 1.33 -0.56 -12.65
C PRO A 58 0.24 -1.10 -11.71
N THR A 59 -0.24 -2.33 -11.93
CA THR A 59 -1.15 -3.02 -11.00
C THR A 59 -0.55 -3.19 -9.60
N ASN A 60 0.72 -3.54 -9.49
CA ASN A 60 1.39 -3.69 -8.19
C ASN A 60 1.49 -2.36 -7.45
N ILE A 61 1.80 -1.28 -8.18
CA ILE A 61 1.85 0.07 -7.61
C ILE A 61 0.45 0.52 -7.18
N SER A 62 -0.57 0.31 -8.02
CA SER A 62 -1.96 0.65 -7.70
C SER A 62 -2.43 -0.05 -6.42
N VAL A 63 -2.21 -1.37 -6.30
CA VAL A 63 -2.57 -2.14 -5.10
C VAL A 63 -1.78 -1.67 -3.86
N GLY A 64 -0.48 -1.40 -4.01
CA GLY A 64 0.35 -0.91 -2.91
C GLY A 64 -0.09 0.47 -2.40
N CYS A 65 -0.33 1.41 -3.31
CA CYS A 65 -0.83 2.74 -2.99
C CYS A 65 -2.23 2.69 -2.35
N TRP A 66 -3.12 1.81 -2.84
CA TRP A 66 -4.42 1.57 -2.22
C TRP A 66 -4.29 1.09 -0.77
N LEU A 67 -3.40 0.14 -0.49
CA LEU A 67 -3.17 -0.34 0.88
C LEU A 67 -2.66 0.79 1.79
N VAL A 68 -1.68 1.58 1.34
CA VAL A 68 -1.15 2.71 2.13
C VAL A 68 -2.24 3.76 2.37
N SER A 69 -3.03 4.10 1.35
CA SER A 69 -4.18 4.99 1.50
C SER A 69 -5.17 4.47 2.54
N ARG A 70 -5.50 3.18 2.52
CA ARG A 70 -6.40 2.54 3.48
C ARG A 70 -5.85 2.62 4.90
N VAL A 71 -4.55 2.38 5.09
CA VAL A 71 -3.87 2.49 6.39
C VAL A 71 -4.01 3.90 6.95
N TYR A 72 -3.72 4.93 6.16
CA TYR A 72 -3.88 6.32 6.60
C TYR A 72 -5.34 6.70 6.89
N ALA A 73 -6.29 6.20 6.10
CA ALA A 73 -7.71 6.40 6.37
C ALA A 73 -8.15 5.75 7.70
N LEU A 74 -7.67 4.54 7.99
CA LEU A 74 -8.00 3.81 9.23
C LEU A 74 -7.47 4.49 10.50
N ILE A 75 -6.44 5.31 10.40
CA ILE A 75 -5.85 6.04 11.53
C ILE A 75 -6.27 7.52 11.56
N GLY A 76 -7.16 7.94 10.65
CA GLY A 76 -7.73 9.29 10.65
C GLY A 76 -6.86 10.37 10.01
N GLN A 77 -5.89 10.01 9.16
CA GLN A 77 -5.01 10.98 8.48
C GLN A 77 -5.47 11.21 7.04
N ALA A 78 -6.40 12.14 6.84
CA ALA A 78 -7.08 12.37 5.57
C ALA A 78 -6.11 12.76 4.43
N ASP A 79 -5.19 13.68 4.68
CA ASP A 79 -4.30 14.21 3.62
C ASP A 79 -3.34 13.15 3.10
N ASN A 80 -2.79 12.33 4.00
CA ASN A 80 -1.95 11.20 3.61
C ASN A 80 -2.76 10.13 2.86
N ALA A 81 -3.98 9.83 3.33
CA ALA A 81 -4.87 8.92 2.60
C ALA A 81 -5.15 9.43 1.19
N ARG A 82 -5.46 10.72 1.02
CA ARG A 82 -5.71 11.35 -0.28
C ARG A 82 -4.48 11.29 -1.18
N HIS A 83 -3.29 11.59 -0.65
CA HIS A 83 -2.04 11.55 -1.41
C HIS A 83 -1.82 10.16 -2.03
N TYR A 84 -1.89 9.10 -1.23
CA TYR A 84 -1.72 7.74 -1.75
C TYR A 84 -2.91 7.25 -2.58
N GLY A 85 -4.13 7.74 -2.30
CA GLY A 85 -5.30 7.50 -3.16
C GLY A 85 -5.13 8.10 -4.56
N GLN A 86 -4.52 9.29 -4.67
CA GLN A 86 -4.22 9.93 -5.95
C GLN A 86 -3.14 9.16 -6.72
N MET A 87 -2.07 8.72 -6.04
CA MET A 87 -1.07 7.84 -6.66
C MET A 87 -1.66 6.50 -7.11
N CYS A 88 -2.60 5.95 -6.33
CA CYS A 88 -3.34 4.75 -6.72
C CYS A 88 -4.15 4.96 -7.99
N LEU A 89 -4.80 6.12 -8.13
CA LEU A 89 -5.56 6.51 -9.31
C LEU A 89 -4.66 6.64 -10.53
N GLU A 90 -3.55 7.36 -10.40
CA GLU A 90 -2.54 7.51 -11.46
C GLU A 90 -2.02 6.15 -11.94
N ALA A 91 -1.62 5.27 -11.01
CA ALA A 91 -1.15 3.93 -11.34
C ALA A 91 -2.25 3.06 -11.98
N SER A 92 -3.52 3.26 -11.62
CA SER A 92 -4.64 2.50 -12.17
C SER A 92 -4.93 2.81 -13.66
N HIS A 93 -4.43 3.93 -14.16
CA HIS A 93 -4.48 4.29 -15.58
C HIS A 93 -3.30 3.72 -16.39
N GLY A 94 -2.38 2.99 -15.75
CA GLY A 94 -1.26 2.37 -16.44
C GLY A 94 -1.69 1.25 -17.41
N ASP A 95 -0.81 0.95 -18.36
CA ASP A 95 -1.06 -0.07 -19.37
C ASP A 95 -1.31 -1.46 -18.74
N GLY A 96 -2.35 -2.14 -19.24
CA GLY A 96 -2.69 -3.49 -18.80
C GLY A 96 -3.35 -3.59 -17.42
N VAL A 97 -3.68 -2.46 -16.78
CA VAL A 97 -4.41 -2.47 -15.51
C VAL A 97 -5.90 -2.73 -15.75
N ALA A 98 -6.47 -3.70 -15.02
CA ALA A 98 -7.88 -4.02 -15.14
C ALA A 98 -8.77 -2.90 -14.51
N PRO A 99 -9.97 -2.63 -15.05
CA PRO A 99 -10.90 -1.62 -14.53
C PRO A 99 -11.26 -1.79 -13.04
N PHE A 100 -11.15 -3.00 -12.51
CA PHE A 100 -11.30 -3.28 -11.08
C PHE A 100 -10.41 -2.37 -10.21
N TYR A 101 -9.14 -2.18 -10.59
CA TYR A 101 -8.19 -1.37 -9.82
C TYR A 101 -8.48 0.13 -9.90
N LEU A 102 -9.10 0.60 -10.99
CA LEU A 102 -9.63 1.97 -11.07
C LEU A 102 -10.75 2.17 -10.04
N GLY A 103 -11.62 1.17 -9.89
CA GLY A 103 -12.63 1.16 -8.82
C GLY A 103 -12.01 1.24 -7.41
N CYS A 104 -10.94 0.47 -7.16
CA CYS A 104 -10.19 0.54 -5.89
C CYS A 104 -9.58 1.93 -5.64
N ALA A 105 -9.07 2.61 -6.68
CA ALA A 105 -8.53 3.96 -6.54
C ALA A 105 -9.60 4.97 -6.11
N TYR A 106 -10.79 4.93 -6.71
CA TYR A 106 -11.89 5.78 -6.30
C TYR A 106 -12.41 5.44 -4.90
N GLU A 107 -12.42 4.16 -4.51
CA GLU A 107 -12.72 3.76 -3.13
C GLU A 107 -11.72 4.37 -2.12
N ALA A 108 -10.42 4.34 -2.45
CA ALA A 108 -9.38 4.95 -1.63
C ALA A 108 -9.59 6.45 -1.43
N LEU A 109 -9.85 7.19 -2.51
CA LEU A 109 -10.14 8.63 -2.47
C LEU A 109 -11.44 8.92 -1.69
N ALA A 110 -12.51 8.16 -1.91
CA ALA A 110 -13.76 8.32 -1.19
C ALA A 110 -13.59 8.10 0.33
N ARG A 111 -12.75 7.14 0.75
CA ARG A 111 -12.41 6.97 2.16
C ARG A 111 -11.61 8.15 2.71
N ALA A 112 -10.67 8.68 1.95
CA ALA A 112 -9.90 9.85 2.35
C ALA A 112 -10.82 11.05 2.59
N GLU A 113 -11.77 11.30 1.68
CA GLU A 113 -12.76 12.38 1.83
C GLU A 113 -13.71 12.15 3.00
N LYS A 114 -14.18 10.91 3.21
CA LYS A 114 -14.97 10.58 4.39
C LYS A 114 -14.22 10.89 5.69
N VAL A 115 -12.90 10.64 5.75
CA VAL A 115 -12.06 10.97 6.90
C VAL A 115 -11.87 12.49 7.04
N ALA A 116 -11.85 13.23 5.93
CA ALA A 116 -11.81 14.69 5.92
C ALA A 116 -13.14 15.36 6.32
N GLY A 117 -14.25 14.61 6.33
CA GLY A 117 -15.58 15.13 6.65
C GLY A 117 -16.33 15.70 5.44
N ASN A 118 -15.96 15.30 4.23
CA ASN A 118 -16.62 15.68 2.97
C ASN A 118 -17.65 14.63 2.51
#